data_AF-A0A8T4I5A3-F1
#
_entry.id   AF-A0A8T4I5A3-F1
#
_cell.length_a   1.000
_cell.length_b   1.000
_cell.length_c   1.000
_cell.angle_alpha   90.00
_cell.angle_beta   90.00
_cell.angle_gamma   90.00
#
_symmetry.space_group_name_H-M   'P 1'
#
loop_
_entity.id
_entity.type
_entity.pdbx_description
1 polymer ?
#
loop_
_entity_poly.entity_id
_entity_poly.type
_entity_poly.pdbx_seq_one_letter_code
_entity_poly.pdbx_strand_id
1 'polypeptide(L)' 'MTTPSPFEPDAFDRITARLPQWSAWQAAWNHAADDLNDTSIVEIYPEDIGRLAFELLPEQERDE' A
#
# COMPACT_ATOMS: atom_id res chain seq x y z
N MET A 1 36.28 14.37 9.55
CA MET A 1 34.86 13.96 9.53
C MET A 1 34.24 14.54 8.27
N THR A 2 34.03 13.73 7.25
CA THR A 2 33.42 14.17 5.99
C THR A 2 31.91 14.10 6.17
N THR A 3 31.23 15.25 6.11
CA THR A 3 29.76 15.28 6.09
C THR A 3 29.28 14.56 4.83
N PRO A 4 28.33 13.61 4.94
CA PRO A 4 27.77 12.98 3.75
C PRO A 4 27.13 14.06 2.87
N SER A 5 27.45 14.04 1.58
CA SER A 5 26.82 14.92 0.59
C SER A 5 25.30 14.75 0.66
N PRO A 6 24.50 15.84 0.55
CA PRO A 6 23.05 15.72 0.45
C PRO A 6 22.70 14.78 -0.70
N PHE A 7 21.81 13.82 -0.45
CA PHE A 7 21.29 12.94 -1.50
C PHE A 7 20.44 13.80 -2.43
N GLU A 8 20.86 13.91 -3.70
CA GLU A 8 20.04 14.58 -4.71
C GLU A 8 18.97 13.58 -5.18
N PRO A 9 17.67 13.84 -4.94
CA PRO A 9 16.61 12.91 -5.31
C PRO A 9 16.62 12.73 -6.83
N ASP A 10 16.56 11.47 -7.26
CA ASP A 10 16.64 11.14 -8.67
C ASP A 10 15.33 11.48 -9.41
N ALA A 11 15.24 11.12 -10.70
CA ALA A 11 14.04 11.38 -11.47
C ALA A 11 12.81 10.61 -10.94
N PHE A 12 13.01 9.40 -10.40
CA PHE A 12 11.95 8.58 -9.83
C PHE A 12 11.44 9.20 -8.53
N ASP A 13 12.33 9.57 -7.61
CA ASP A 13 11.99 10.20 -6.32
C ASP A 13 11.20 11.49 -6.50
N ARG A 14 11.57 12.31 -7.49
CA ARG A 14 10.87 13.57 -7.78
C ARG A 14 9.46 13.36 -8.33
N ILE A 15 9.23 12.25 -9.03
CA ILE A 15 7.91 11.89 -9.56
C ILE A 15 7.05 11.30 -8.43
N THR A 16 7.59 10.35 -7.67
CA THR A 16 6.84 9.63 -6.63
C THR A 16 6.54 10.50 -5.41
N ALA A 17 7.38 11.48 -5.08
CA ALA A 17 7.13 12.45 -4.01
C ALA A 17 5.87 13.31 -4.24
N ARG A 18 5.38 13.40 -5.48
CA ARG A 18 4.16 14.14 -5.83
C ARG A 18 2.91 13.27 -5.83
N LEU A 19 3.06 11.95 -5.69
CA LEU A 19 1.93 11.04 -5.61
C LEU A 19 1.28 11.14 -4.22
N PRO A 20 -0.05 11.00 -4.14
CA PRO A 20 -0.73 10.86 -2.86
C PRO A 20 -0.09 9.70 -2.08
N GLN A 21 0.40 9.98 -0.88
CA GLN A 21 0.91 8.94 0.01
C GLN A 21 -0.30 8.23 0.62
N TRP A 22 -0.48 6.96 0.32
CA TRP A 22 -1.50 6.12 0.95
C TRP A 22 -0.98 5.60 2.28
N SER A 23 -1.86 5.47 3.27
CA SER A 23 -1.54 4.67 4.45
C SER A 23 -1.38 3.20 4.05
N ALA A 24 -0.67 2.40 4.86
CA ALA A 24 -0.53 0.98 4.58
C ALA A 24 -1.89 0.28 4.48
N TRP A 25 -2.86 0.70 5.30
CA TRP A 25 -4.25 0.24 5.21
C TRP A 25 -4.90 0.55 3.86
N GLN A 26 -4.78 1.78 3.36
CA GLN A 26 -5.36 2.16 2.06
C GLN A 26 -4.71 1.39 0.91
N ALA A 27 -3.41 1.17 0.98
CA ALA A 27 -2.70 0.36 -0.02
C ALA A 27 -3.14 -1.10 0.03
N ALA A 28 -3.22 -1.70 1.22
CA ALA A 28 -3.66 -3.08 1.41
C ALA A 28 -5.11 -3.28 0.97
N TRP A 29 -5.98 -2.30 1.24
CA TRP A 29 -7.38 -2.33 0.79
C TRP A 29 -7.51 -2.32 -0.73
N ASN A 30 -6.81 -1.42 -1.42
CA ASN A 30 -6.86 -1.34 -2.87
C ASN A 30 -6.32 -2.62 -3.50
N HIS A 31 -5.20 -3.14 -2.99
CA HIS A 31 -4.63 -4.40 -3.46
C HIS A 31 -5.59 -5.58 -3.26
N ALA A 32 -6.21 -5.69 -2.08
CA ALA A 32 -7.19 -6.73 -1.78
C ALA A 32 -8.44 -6.66 -2.70
N ALA A 33 -8.88 -5.45 -3.03
CA ALA A 33 -10.01 -5.26 -3.95
C ALA A 33 -9.66 -5.73 -5.36
N ASP A 34 -8.46 -5.40 -5.84
CA ASP A 34 -7.97 -5.82 -7.16
C ASP A 34 -7.80 -7.35 -7.21
N ASP A 35 -7.18 -7.96 -6.19
CA ASP A 35 -6.99 -9.41 -6.10
C ASP A 35 -8.33 -10.17 -6.12
N LEU A 36 -9.33 -9.69 -5.37
CA LEU A 36 -10.66 -10.29 -5.35
C LEU A 36 -11.38 -10.10 -6.68
N ASN A 37 -11.25 -8.93 -7.32
CA ASN A 37 -11.85 -8.66 -8.61
C ASN A 37 -11.29 -9.56 -9.72
N ASP A 38 -9.98 -9.84 -9.70
CA ASP A 38 -9.32 -10.70 -10.68
C ASP A 38 -9.63 -12.20 -10.47
N THR A 39 -9.96 -12.60 -9.24
CA THR A 39 -10.21 -14.00 -8.87
C THR A 39 -11.69 -14.38 -8.91
N SER A 40 -12.60 -13.40 -8.86
CA SER A 40 -14.02 -13.66 -8.59
C SER A 40 -14.86 -13.97 -9.85
N ILE A 41 -15.66 -15.03 -9.76
CA ILE A 41 -16.80 -15.32 -10.66
C ILE A 41 -18.14 -14.98 -9.95
N VAL A 42 -18.08 -14.37 -8.76
CA VAL A 42 -19.20 -14.16 -7.82
C VAL A 42 -19.24 -12.70 -7.32
N GLU A 43 -20.29 -12.34 -6.58
CA GLU A 43 -20.42 -11.01 -6.00
C GLU A 43 -19.40 -10.82 -4.85
N ILE A 44 -18.68 -9.70 -4.88
CA ILE A 44 -17.65 -9.35 -3.87
C ILE A 44 -18.29 -8.40 -2.86
N TYR A 45 -18.17 -8.72 -1.56
CA TYR A 45 -18.65 -7.88 -0.48
C TYR A 45 -17.50 -7.05 0.14
N PRO A 46 -17.77 -5.83 0.62
CA PRO A 46 -16.75 -4.98 1.27
C PRO A 46 -16.03 -5.66 2.45
N GLU A 47 -16.71 -6.55 3.17
CA GLU A 47 -16.16 -7.30 4.29
C GLU A 47 -15.07 -8.29 3.85
N ASP A 48 -15.19 -8.87 2.66
CA ASP A 48 -14.17 -9.77 2.10
C ASP A 48 -12.90 -9.01 1.75
N ILE A 49 -13.04 -7.81 1.16
CA ILE A 49 -11.93 -6.91 0.87
C ILE A 49 -11.24 -6.50 2.17
N GLY A 50 -12.02 -6.09 3.19
CA GLY A 50 -11.47 -5.67 4.47
C GLY A 50 -10.71 -6.77 5.21
N ARG A 51 -11.23 -8.01 5.19
CA ARG A 51 -10.52 -9.16 5.77
C ARG A 51 -9.20 -9.40 5.05
N LEU A 52 -9.20 -9.45 3.72
CA LEU A 52 -7.99 -9.68 2.95
C LEU A 52 -6.98 -8.53 3.12
N ALA A 53 -7.45 -7.28 3.12
CA ALA A 53 -6.63 -6.10 3.38
C ALA A 53 -5.93 -6.18 4.75
N PHE A 54 -6.66 -6.60 5.79
CA PHE A 54 -6.09 -6.81 7.12
C PHE A 54 -5.05 -7.93 7.13
N GLU A 55 -5.31 -9.04 6.44
CA GLU A 55 -4.35 -10.14 6.26
C GLU A 55 -3.11 -9.75 5.42
N LEU A 56 -3.16 -8.65 4.66
CA LEU A 56 -2.04 -8.12 3.87
C LEU A 56 -1.23 -7.05 4.61
N LEU A 57 -1.76 -6.46 5.70
CA LEU A 57 -1.01 -5.49 6.50
C LEU A 57 0.28 -6.09 7.08
N PRO A 58 1.34 -5.31 7.30
CA PRO A 58 2.46 -5.74 8.12
C PRO A 58 1.99 -6.14 9.53
N GLU A 59 2.60 -7.17 10.14
CA GLU A 59 2.21 -7.65 11.48
C GLU A 59 2.21 -6.53 12.53
N GLN A 60 3.15 -5.60 12.42
CA GLN A 60 3.28 -4.47 13.34
C GLN A 60 2.08 -3.51 13.31
N GLU A 61 1.33 -3.49 12.21
CA GLU A 61 0.16 -2.62 12.02
C GLU A 61 -1.17 -3.35 12.29
N ARG A 62 -1.14 -4.65 12.60
CA ARG A 62 -2.35 -5.43 12.91
C ARG A 62 -2.76 -5.39 14.38
N ASP A 63 -1.81 -5.07 15.26
CA ASP A 63 -1.96 -5.11 16.72
C ASP A 63 -2.17 -3.71 17.36
N GLU A 64 -2.26 -2.63 16.57
CA GLU A 64 -2.62 -1.28 17.03
C GLU A 64 -4.13 -1.07 17.19
#